data_AF-A0A3Q0J6X0-F1
#
_entry.id   AF-A0A3Q0J6X0-F1
#
_cell.length_a   1.000
_cell.length_b   1.000
_cell.length_c   1.000
_cell.angle_alpha   90.00
_cell.angle_beta   90.00
_cell.angle_gamma   90.00
#
_symmetry.space_group_name_H-M   'P 1'
#
loop_
_entity.id
_entity.type
_entity.pdbx_description
1 polymer ?
#
loop_
_entity_poly.entity_id
_entity_poly.type
_entity_poly.pdbx_seq_one_letter_code
_entity_poly.pdbx_strand_id
1 'polypeptide(L)'
;MDFALNKADSRNLPKVDMVTVLEFFKTNSNFFLSELRGIKAQRSTRDNYGDVAIGRVEVGRNQSHCIVRGEVTPEHKVNLSAYKVSITLNEVQDVIEEAKCCGCKGAASGCKHII
;
A
#
# COMPACT_ATOMS: atom_id res chain seq x y z
N MET A 1 6.26 -15.30 7.68
CA MET A 1 5.12 -14.91 8.54
C MET A 1 3.87 -15.07 7.70
N ASP A 2 3.14 -16.14 7.96
CA ASP A 2 1.96 -16.52 7.20
C ASP A 2 0.74 -15.95 7.92
N PHE A 3 0.16 -14.92 7.32
CA PHE A 3 -1.07 -14.31 7.81
C PHE A 3 -2.25 -15.06 7.19
N ALA A 4 -3.24 -15.43 8.00
CA ALA A 4 -4.51 -15.91 7.49
C ALA A 4 -5.27 -14.74 6.86
N LEU A 5 -5.19 -14.64 5.53
CA LEU A 5 -5.81 -13.56 4.76
C LEU A 5 -7.29 -13.83 4.54
N ASN A 6 -8.12 -12.86 4.88
CA ASN A 6 -9.56 -12.87 4.65
C ASN A 6 -9.94 -11.68 3.78
N LYS A 7 -11.08 -11.77 3.07
CA LYS A 7 -11.59 -10.65 2.29
C LYS A 7 -11.81 -9.44 3.21
N ALA A 8 -11.31 -8.27 2.80
CA ALA A 8 -11.51 -7.05 3.55
C ALA A 8 -12.97 -6.54 3.41
N ASP A 9 -13.47 -5.96 4.50
CA ASP A 9 -14.77 -5.34 4.67
C ASP A 9 -14.61 -4.11 5.57
N SER A 10 -15.56 -3.18 5.51
CA SER A 10 -15.60 -2.00 6.39
C SER A 10 -15.38 -2.30 7.88
N ARG A 11 -15.73 -3.51 8.34
CA ARG A 11 -15.62 -3.93 9.74
C ARG A 11 -14.27 -4.52 10.14
N ASN A 12 -13.44 -4.94 9.19
CA ASN A 12 -12.19 -5.65 9.47
C ASN A 12 -10.93 -4.91 9.00
N LEU A 13 -11.09 -3.73 8.40
CA LEU A 13 -9.97 -2.85 8.06
C LEU A 13 -9.34 -2.25 9.32
N PRO A 14 -8.00 -2.07 9.33
CA PRO A 14 -7.35 -1.30 10.38
C PRO A 14 -7.79 0.16 10.29
N LYS A 15 -7.90 0.81 11.45
CA LYS A 15 -8.04 2.26 11.48
C LYS A 15 -6.66 2.86 11.22
N VAL A 16 -6.61 3.80 10.28
CA VAL A 16 -5.39 4.51 9.93
C VAL A 16 -5.74 5.99 9.85
N ASP A 17 -5.10 6.80 10.68
CA ASP A 17 -5.26 8.24 10.66
C ASP A 17 -4.26 8.90 9.70
N MET A 18 -4.55 10.12 9.25
CA MET A 18 -3.63 10.91 8.43
C MET A 18 -2.30 11.16 9.15
N VAL A 19 -2.30 11.30 10.48
CA VAL A 19 -1.08 11.48 11.28
C VAL A 19 -0.16 10.25 11.16
N THR A 20 -0.73 9.05 11.26
CA THR A 20 -0.02 7.76 11.12
C THR A 20 0.61 7.62 9.75
N VAL A 21 -0.13 8.03 8.71
CA VAL A 21 0.37 8.08 7.34
C VAL A 21 1.54 9.06 7.20
N LEU A 22 1.40 10.28 7.73
CA LEU A 22 2.45 11.30 7.69
C LEU A 22 3.71 10.88 8.46
N GLU A 23 3.57 10.21 9.59
CA GLU A 23 4.69 9.69 10.38
C GLU A 23 5.45 8.61 9.63
N PHE A 24 4.74 7.72 8.94
CA PHE A 24 5.34 6.72 8.05
C PHE A 24 6.16 7.36 6.92
N PHE A 25 5.59 8.38 6.25
CA PHE A 25 6.30 9.16 5.23
C PHE A 25 7.55 9.86 5.77
N LYS A 26 7.50 10.34 7.02
CA LYS A 26 8.63 11.05 7.66
C LYS A 26 9.76 10.11 8.05
N THR A 27 9.43 8.91 8.53
CA THR A 27 10.40 7.93 9.05
C THR A 27 11.04 7.07 7.96
N ASN A 28 10.42 6.98 6.79
CA ASN A 28 10.98 6.24 5.67
C ASN A 28 11.80 7.15 4.75
N SER A 29 13.12 6.99 4.79
CA SER A 29 14.08 7.77 3.97
C SER A 29 13.87 7.62 2.46
N ASN A 30 13.16 6.58 2.02
CA ASN A 30 12.84 6.33 0.61
C ASN A 30 11.86 7.37 0.03
N PHE A 31 11.05 8.04 0.86
CA PHE A 31 10.05 9.02 0.41
C PHE A 31 10.63 10.42 0.16
N PHE A 32 11.80 10.73 0.73
CA PHE A 32 12.47 12.02 0.56
C PHE A 32 13.33 12.11 -0.71
N LEU A 33 13.37 11.06 -1.54
CA LEU A 33 14.04 11.11 -2.82
C LEU A 33 13.30 12.06 -3.76
N SER A 34 14.01 13.05 -4.30
CA SER A 34 13.48 14.05 -5.24
C SER A 34 12.79 13.44 -6.47
N GLU A 35 13.11 12.19 -6.82
CA GLU A 35 12.49 11.40 -7.89
C GLU A 35 11.05 10.92 -7.56
N LEU A 36 10.71 10.85 -6.27
CA LEU A 36 9.39 10.41 -5.78
C LEU A 36 8.40 11.57 -5.61
N ARG A 37 8.83 12.81 -5.89
CA ARG A 37 7.95 13.92 -6.34
C ARG A 37 7.31 13.64 -7.71
N GLY A 38 7.20 12.36 -8.06
CA GLY A 38 6.65 11.90 -9.31
C GLY A 38 5.17 12.27 -9.39
N ILE A 39 4.80 12.67 -10.59
CA ILE A 39 3.45 12.74 -11.15
C ILE A 39 2.48 11.67 -10.60
N LYS A 40 2.95 10.47 -10.21
CA LYS A 40 2.14 9.40 -9.64
C LYS A 40 1.60 9.68 -8.23
N ALA A 41 2.36 10.32 -7.34
CA ALA A 41 1.86 10.69 -6.01
C ALA A 41 0.73 11.72 -6.15
N GLN A 42 0.95 12.75 -6.98
CA GLN A 42 -0.06 13.75 -7.35
C GLN A 42 -1.29 13.17 -8.06
N ARG A 43 -1.12 12.16 -8.92
CA ARG A 43 -2.24 11.55 -9.67
C ARG A 43 -3.02 10.51 -8.85
N SER A 44 -2.40 9.79 -7.92
CA SER A 44 -3.10 8.91 -6.98
C SER A 44 -4.00 9.68 -5.99
N THR A 45 -3.75 10.98 -5.79
CA THR A 45 -4.63 11.87 -4.99
C THR A 45 -5.93 12.24 -5.72
N ARG A 46 -6.11 11.85 -6.98
CA ARG A 46 -7.37 12.13 -7.70
C ARG A 46 -8.50 11.33 -7.08
N ASP A 47 -9.53 12.03 -6.64
CA ASP A 47 -10.73 11.52 -5.95
C ASP A 47 -11.32 10.26 -6.60
N ASN A 48 -11.30 10.20 -7.94
CA ASN A 48 -11.91 9.11 -8.72
C ASN A 48 -10.95 7.94 -9.05
N TYR A 49 -9.66 8.01 -8.68
CA TYR A 49 -8.68 6.96 -8.98
C TYR A 49 -8.87 5.73 -8.07
N GLY A 50 -9.16 5.95 -6.78
CA GLY A 50 -9.28 4.87 -5.79
C GLY A 50 -10.34 3.83 -6.17
N ASP A 51 -11.48 4.26 -6.68
CA ASP A 51 -12.62 3.38 -6.98
C ASP A 51 -12.38 2.48 -8.21
N VAL A 52 -11.59 2.96 -9.18
CA VAL A 52 -11.32 2.24 -10.44
C VAL A 52 -10.01 1.47 -10.38
N ALA A 53 -9.08 1.87 -9.51
CA ALA A 53 -7.73 1.32 -9.44
C ALA A 53 -7.59 0.22 -8.37
N ILE A 54 -8.41 0.21 -7.32
CA ILE A 54 -8.30 -0.79 -6.25
C ILE A 54 -9.18 -2.01 -6.57
N GLY A 55 -8.53 -3.17 -6.70
CA GLY A 55 -9.16 -4.46 -6.90
C GLY A 55 -9.45 -5.16 -5.57
N ARG A 56 -9.16 -6.47 -5.50
CA ARG A 56 -9.40 -7.25 -4.28
C ARG A 56 -8.50 -6.77 -3.15
N VAL A 57 -9.11 -6.54 -2.00
CA VAL A 57 -8.41 -6.23 -0.74
C VAL A 57 -8.59 -7.38 0.23
N GLU A 58 -7.50 -7.79 0.84
CA GLU A 58 -7.43 -8.88 1.82
C GLU A 58 -6.72 -8.38 3.07
N VAL A 59 -7.21 -8.78 4.23
CA VAL A 59 -6.65 -8.41 5.52
C VAL A 59 -6.34 -9.66 6.33
N GLY A 60 -5.20 -9.66 7.00
CA GLY A 60 -4.82 -10.69 7.95
C GLY A 60 -4.33 -10.04 9.23
N ARG A 61 -4.74 -10.58 10.38
CA ARG A 61 -4.28 -10.11 11.69
C ARG A 61 -3.49 -11.20 12.39
N ASN A 62 -2.40 -10.82 13.03
CA ASN A 62 -1.62 -11.68 13.88
C ASN A 62 -1.21 -10.90 15.14
N GLN A 63 -1.90 -11.17 16.24
CA GLN A 63 -1.70 -10.51 17.54
C GLN A 63 -1.83 -8.98 17.41
N SER A 64 -0.70 -8.28 17.43
CA SER A 64 -0.59 -6.82 17.36
C SER A 64 -0.37 -6.29 15.95
N HIS A 65 -0.13 -7.17 14.97
CA HIS A 65 0.19 -6.77 13.60
C HIS A 65 -0.96 -7.08 12.65
N CYS A 66 -1.30 -6.09 11.83
CA CYS A 66 -2.29 -6.21 10.76
C CYS A 66 -1.59 -6.08 9.41
N ILE A 67 -1.74 -7.07 8.54
CA ILE A 67 -1.34 -6.98 7.14
C ILE A 67 -2.56 -6.70 6.27
N VAL A 68 -2.46 -5.70 5.41
CA VAL A 68 -3.45 -5.39 4.37
C VAL A 68 -2.78 -5.62 3.02
N ARG A 69 -3.39 -6.47 2.19
CA ARG A 69 -2.98 -6.71 0.81
C ARG A 69 -4.03 -6.15 -0.13
N GLY A 70 -3.58 -5.42 -1.13
CA GLY A 70 -4.45 -4.83 -2.15
C GLY A 70 -3.94 -5.14 -3.55
N GLU A 71 -4.86 -5.39 -4.47
CA GLU A 71 -4.57 -5.37 -5.90
C GLU A 71 -4.75 -3.94 -6.42
N VAL A 72 -3.74 -3.41 -7.10
CA VAL A 72 -3.77 -2.08 -7.69
C VAL A 72 -3.61 -2.21 -9.20
N THR A 73 -4.60 -1.72 -9.92
CA THR A 73 -4.58 -1.62 -11.37
C THR A 73 -3.76 -0.39 -11.76
N PRO A 74 -2.73 -0.53 -12.62
CA PRO A 74 -1.91 0.60 -13.03
C PRO A 74 -2.71 1.61 -13.86
N GLU A 75 -2.44 2.90 -13.63
CA GLU A 75 -3.11 4.06 -14.23
C GLU A 75 -3.20 4.03 -15.77
N HIS A 76 -2.17 3.49 -16.42
CA HIS A 76 -2.16 3.36 -17.87
C HIS A 76 -2.75 1.99 -18.25
N LYS A 77 -4.07 1.96 -18.48
CA LYS A 77 -4.87 0.81 -18.97
C LYS A 77 -4.46 0.32 -20.38
N VAL A 78 -3.19 -0.03 -20.57
CA VAL A 78 -2.68 -0.72 -21.74
C VAL A 78 -1.94 -1.94 -21.22
N ASN A 79 -2.64 -3.07 -21.13
CA ASN A 79 -2.05 -4.41 -21.04
C ASN A 79 -1.19 -4.75 -19.79
N LEU A 80 -1.34 -4.07 -18.66
CA LEU A 80 -0.61 -4.41 -17.43
C LEU A 80 -1.53 -5.06 -16.39
N SER A 81 -1.20 -6.30 -16.02
CA SER A 81 -1.82 -7.03 -14.91
C SER A 81 -1.70 -6.24 -13.61
N ALA A 82 -2.77 -6.22 -12.81
CA ALA A 82 -2.77 -5.57 -11.50
C ALA A 82 -1.57 -6.02 -10.67
N TYR A 83 -0.90 -5.06 -10.02
CA TYR A 83 0.19 -5.37 -9.10
C TYR A 83 -0.36 -5.47 -7.69
N LYS A 84 0.20 -6.39 -6.91
CA LYS A 84 -0.14 -6.56 -5.51
C LYS A 84 0.70 -5.63 -4.66
N VAL A 85 0.09 -4.98 -3.68
CA VAL A 85 0.78 -4.25 -2.62
C VAL A 85 0.42 -4.88 -1.28
N SER A 86 1.32 -4.79 -0.32
CA SER A 86 1.06 -5.21 1.04
C SER A 86 1.60 -4.18 2.01
N ILE A 87 0.79 -3.83 3.00
CA ILE A 87 1.11 -2.92 4.08
C ILE A 87 1.01 -3.70 5.37
N THR A 88 2.03 -3.57 6.22
CA THR A 88 2.04 -4.13 7.58
C THR A 88 1.93 -2.97 8.57
N LEU A 89 0.94 -3.05 9.45
CA LEU A 89 0.68 -2.08 10.49
C LEU A 89 0.82 -2.74 11.85
N ASN A 90 1.30 -1.97 12.82
CA ASN A 90 1.25 -2.32 14.23
C ASN A 90 0.03 -1.62 14.85
N GLU A 91 -1.03 -2.37 15.15
CA GLU A 91 -2.29 -1.85 15.68
C GLU A 91 -2.17 -1.37 17.14
N VAL A 92 -1.10 -1.74 17.86
CA VAL A 92 -0.86 -1.30 19.25
C VAL A 92 -0.17 0.06 19.29
N GLN A 93 0.80 0.25 18.39
CA GLN A 93 1.55 1.51 18.29
C GLN A 93 0.92 2.51 17.33
N ASP A 94 -0.11 2.09 16.57
CA ASP A 94 -0.75 2.85 15.50
C ASP A 94 0.29 3.40 14.51
N VAL A 95 1.20 2.52 14.06
CA VAL A 95 2.24 2.86 13.08
C VAL A 95 2.21 1.91 11.89
N ILE A 96 2.49 2.45 10.70
CA ILE A 96 2.76 1.63 9.53
C ILE A 96 4.23 1.24 9.61
N GLU A 97 4.52 -0.06 9.64
CA GLU A 97 5.90 -0.55 9.73
C GLU A 97 6.53 -0.75 8.36
N GLU A 98 5.75 -1.26 7.40
CA GLU A 98 6.25 -1.60 6.07
C GLU A 98 5.16 -1.42 5.03
N ALA A 99 5.53 -0.84 3.88
CA ALA A 99 4.72 -0.86 2.66
C ALA A 99 5.57 -1.41 1.52
N LYS A 100 5.11 -2.47 0.86
CA LYS A 100 5.85 -3.12 -0.23
C LYS A 100 4.99 -3.47 -1.43
N CYS A 101 5.61 -3.40 -2.61
CA CYS A 101 5.03 -3.95 -3.83
C CYS A 101 5.39 -5.43 -3.96
N CYS A 102 4.38 -6.28 -4.13
CA CYS A 102 4.48 -7.74 -4.09
C CYS A 102 4.17 -8.40 -5.47
N GLY A 103 4.26 -7.66 -6.57
CA GLY A 103 3.90 -8.19 -7.89
C GLY A 103 4.44 -7.43 -9.10
N CYS A 104 5.37 -6.49 -8.92
CA CYS A 104 5.99 -5.80 -10.05
C CYS A 104 7.18 -6.60 -10.60
N LYS A 105 7.34 -6.65 -11.93
CA LYS A 105 8.51 -7.26 -12.58
C LYS A 105 9.85 -6.60 -12.17
N GLY A 106 9.81 -5.39 -11.61
CA GLY A 106 10.96 -4.65 -11.09
C GLY A 106 11.29 -4.90 -9.61
N ALA A 107 10.61 -5.84 -8.92
CA ALA A 107 10.84 -6.08 -7.49
C ALA A 107 12.31 -6.43 -7.14
N ALA A 108 13.04 -7.05 -8.08
CA ALA A 108 14.45 -7.42 -7.89
C ALA A 108 15.47 -6.34 -8.32
N SER A 109 15.05 -5.27 -9.02
CA SER A 109 15.96 -4.29 -9.65
C SER A 109 15.55 -2.83 -9.40
N GLY A 110 14.84 -2.57 -8.30
CA GLY A 110 14.28 -1.26 -7.98
C GLY A 110 12.88 -1.10 -8.57
N CYS A 111 11.86 -1.39 -7.76
CA CYS A 111 10.48 -1.29 -8.21
C CYS A 111 10.07 0.19 -8.27
N LYS A 112 9.52 0.65 -9.40
CA LYS A 112 8.92 2.00 -9.55
C LYS A 112 7.60 2.20 -8.76
N HIS A 113 7.23 1.21 -7.94
CA HIS A 113 6.11 1.24 -7.00
C HIS A 113 6.60 1.16 -5.55
N ILE A 114 7.91 1.31 -5.32
CA ILE A 114 8.40 1.77 -4.02
C ILE A 114 7.72 3.11 -3.80
N ILE A 115 6.96 3.19 -2.72
CA ILE A 115 6.38 4.43 -2.23
C ILE A 115 7.45 5.02 -1.31
#